data_AF-A0A061DXS7-F1
#
_entry.id   AF-A0A061DXS7-F1
#
_cell.length_a   1.000
_cell.length_b   1.000
_cell.length_c   1.000
_cell.angle_alpha   90.00
_cell.angle_beta   90.00
_cell.angle_gamma   90.00
#
_symmetry.space_group_name_H-M   'P 1'
#
loop_
_entity.id
_entity.type
_entity.pdbx_description
1 polymer ?
#
loop_
_entity_poly.entity_id
_entity_poly.type
_entity_poly.pdbx_seq_one_letter_code
_entity_poly.pdbx_strand_id
1 'polypeptide(L)'
;MELFTKRLTQTDINKRLAIPTNSLVYFPGFRGNHSVELKVKDKSHRLWRFRCSIRKKRYLKPVFSSGWPEFTFSNSLRIGDKVSFRLEQGHVTGVEYGIEVQRKIRLLGKDVWADGFSGILIWIWMFFFLSVFTGLLGRVCYVPEDFFLLLSIISSNPFCSNLPFTEAASQRLRDHISLFSLLI
;
A
#
# COMPACT_ATOMS: atom_id res chain seq x y z
N MET A 1 9.06 16.13 -1.22
CA MET A 1 7.97 17.13 -1.16
C MET A 1 6.65 16.46 -1.54
N GLU A 2 5.59 16.56 -0.73
CA GLU A 2 4.28 16.02 -1.12
C GLU A 2 3.55 17.01 -2.06
N LEU A 3 3.05 16.52 -3.20
CA LEU A 3 2.30 17.34 -4.16
C LEU A 3 0.81 17.35 -3.84
N PHE A 4 0.25 16.17 -3.59
CA PHE A 4 -1.12 16.01 -3.10
C PHE A 4 -1.34 14.64 -2.48
N THR A 5 -2.29 14.58 -1.56
CA THR A 5 -2.90 13.33 -1.10
C THR A 5 -4.39 13.35 -1.42
N LYS A 6 -4.90 12.24 -1.95
CA LYS A 6 -6.30 12.11 -2.34
C LYS A 6 -6.86 10.75 -1.95
N ARG A 7 -8.08 10.77 -1.40
CA ARG A 7 -8.89 9.57 -1.20
C ARG A 7 -9.56 9.17 -2.53
N LEU A 8 -9.37 7.92 -2.94
CA LEU A 8 -9.86 7.40 -4.21
C LEU A 8 -11.38 7.24 -4.19
N THR A 9 -12.03 7.77 -5.22
CA THR A 9 -13.46 7.61 -5.47
C THR A 9 -13.72 6.49 -6.48
N GLN A 10 -14.97 6.08 -6.66
CA GLN A 10 -15.36 5.10 -7.68
C GLN A 10 -14.83 5.45 -9.09
N THR A 11 -14.87 6.74 -9.45
CA THR A 11 -14.39 7.20 -10.77
C THR A 11 -12.88 7.08 -10.88
N ASP A 12 -12.17 7.33 -9.77
CA ASP A 12 -10.72 7.19 -9.75
C ASP A 12 -10.32 5.73 -9.94
N ILE A 13 -11.00 4.79 -9.31
CA ILE A 13 -10.71 3.35 -9.49
C ILE A 13 -11.05 2.87 -10.90
N ASN A 14 -12.23 3.21 -11.41
CA ASN A 14 -12.74 2.56 -12.63
C ASN A 14 -12.28 3.22 -13.93
N LYS A 15 -11.85 4.49 -13.90
CA LYS A 15 -11.64 5.27 -15.13
C LYS A 15 -10.32 6.02 -15.16
N ARG A 16 -10.12 6.95 -14.22
CA ARG A 16 -9.02 7.92 -14.26
C ARG A 16 -8.86 8.64 -12.94
N LEU A 17 -7.63 8.92 -12.53
CA LEU A 17 -7.39 9.76 -11.36
C LEU A 17 -7.61 11.23 -11.72
N ALA A 18 -8.58 11.88 -11.08
CA ALA A 18 -8.69 13.33 -11.12
C ALA A 18 -7.68 13.97 -10.16
N ILE A 19 -6.83 14.84 -10.66
CA ILE A 19 -5.74 15.45 -9.90
C ILE A 19 -6.18 16.84 -9.40
N PRO A 20 -5.84 17.23 -8.17
CA PRO A 20 -6.09 18.58 -7.66
C PRO A 20 -5.40 19.65 -8.52
N THR A 21 -6.13 20.68 -8.95
CA THR A 21 -5.59 21.68 -9.89
C THR A 21 -4.47 22.54 -9.31
N ASN A 22 -4.43 22.72 -7.98
CA ASN A 22 -3.29 23.36 -7.30
C ASN A 22 -1.96 22.61 -7.51
N SER A 23 -2.00 21.29 -7.70
CA SER A 23 -0.79 20.50 -7.98
C SER A 23 -0.30 20.61 -9.43
N LEU A 24 -1.08 21.25 -10.33
CA LEU A 24 -0.76 21.39 -11.75
C LEU A 24 0.60 22.09 -11.98
N VAL A 25 0.96 23.03 -11.10
CA VAL A 25 2.20 23.81 -11.18
C VAL A 25 3.47 22.96 -11.06
N TYR A 26 3.37 21.76 -10.50
CA TYR A 26 4.50 20.84 -10.30
C TYR A 26 4.67 19.83 -11.43
N PHE A 27 3.77 19.82 -12.42
CA PHE A 27 3.88 18.96 -13.60
C PHE A 27 4.65 19.66 -14.72
N PRO A 28 5.35 18.92 -15.59
CA PRO A 28 5.97 19.50 -16.77
C PRO A 28 4.92 20.25 -17.60
N GLY A 29 5.31 21.44 -18.07
CA GLY A 29 4.45 22.26 -18.91
C GLY A 29 4.02 21.49 -20.17
N PHE A 30 2.77 21.66 -20.58
CA PHE A 30 2.18 20.89 -21.68
C PHE A 30 2.65 21.35 -23.08
N ARG A 31 3.54 22.37 -23.20
CA ARG A 31 4.19 22.84 -24.45
C ARG A 31 3.28 22.87 -25.69
N GLY A 32 2.06 23.39 -25.57
CA GLY A 32 1.07 23.47 -26.66
C GLY A 32 0.27 22.18 -26.93
N ASN A 33 0.69 21.06 -26.35
CA ASN A 33 -0.12 19.84 -26.25
C ASN A 33 -1.12 19.94 -25.09
N HIS A 34 -2.02 18.94 -25.02
CA HIS A 34 -2.98 18.81 -23.91
C HIS A 34 -2.70 17.58 -23.03
N SER A 35 -1.61 16.87 -23.30
CA SER A 35 -1.19 15.73 -22.52
C SER A 35 0.33 15.59 -22.50
N VAL A 36 0.84 15.05 -21.40
CA VAL A 36 2.25 14.74 -21.17
C VAL A 36 2.36 13.36 -20.54
N GLU A 37 3.38 12.60 -20.91
CA GLU A 37 3.71 11.34 -20.23
C GLU A 37 4.58 11.64 -19.01
N LEU A 38 4.21 11.06 -17.87
CA LEU A 38 4.93 11.17 -16.61
C LEU A 38 5.44 9.81 -16.20
N LYS A 39 6.71 9.78 -15.80
CA LYS A 39 7.35 8.62 -15.20
C LYS A 39 7.30 8.77 -13.69
N VAL A 40 6.74 7.78 -13.00
CA VAL A 40 6.48 7.81 -11.57
C VAL A 40 6.98 6.51 -10.95
N LYS A 41 7.74 6.59 -9.87
CA LYS A 41 8.20 5.43 -9.12
C LYS A 41 7.27 5.14 -7.96
N ASP A 42 6.98 3.87 -7.71
CA ASP A 42 6.33 3.45 -6.47
C ASP A 42 7.35 3.14 -5.37
N LYS A 43 6.86 2.76 -4.19
CA LYS A 43 7.70 2.34 -3.04
C LYS A 43 8.61 1.15 -3.35
N SER A 44 8.21 0.30 -4.29
CA SER A 44 9.00 -0.86 -4.73
C SER A 44 9.98 -0.50 -5.85
N HIS A 45 10.19 0.80 -6.10
CA HIS A 45 11.00 1.35 -7.18
C HIS A 45 10.54 0.92 -8.59
N ARG A 46 9.32 0.40 -8.73
CA ARG A 46 8.75 0.06 -10.03
C ARG A 46 8.32 1.33 -10.74
N LEU A 47 8.67 1.41 -12.02
CA LEU A 47 8.40 2.56 -12.85
C LEU A 47 7.02 2.43 -13.52
N TRP A 48 6.17 3.41 -13.26
CA TRP A 48 4.85 3.58 -13.85
C TRP A 48 4.87 4.76 -14.83
N ARG A 49 4.17 4.60 -15.95
CA ARG A 49 4.01 5.65 -16.96
C ARG A 49 2.56 6.09 -17.00
N PHE A 50 2.30 7.32 -16.59
CA PHE A 50 0.96 7.90 -16.61
C PHE A 50 0.85 8.96 -17.68
N ARG A 51 -0.20 8.89 -18.50
CA ARG A 51 -0.57 10.00 -19.36
C ARG A 51 -1.37 11.01 -18.54
N CYS A 52 -0.74 12.13 -18.22
CA CYS A 52 -1.40 13.29 -17.63
C CYS A 52 -2.01 14.14 -18.74
N SER A 53 -3.29 14.49 -18.64
CA SER A 53 -3.96 15.33 -19.62
C SER A 53 -4.77 16.43 -18.94
N ILE A 54 -4.84 17.59 -19.57
CA ILE A 54 -5.62 18.75 -19.10
C ILE A 54 -6.84 18.95 -20.00
N ARG A 55 -7.97 19.28 -19.37
CA ARG A 55 -9.21 19.58 -20.10
C ARG A 55 -9.05 20.90 -20.89
N LYS A 56 -9.54 20.92 -22.13
CA LYS A 56 -9.52 22.10 -23.03
C LYS A 56 -10.50 23.24 -22.67
N LYS A 57 -11.37 23.07 -21.66
CA LYS A 57 -12.41 24.06 -21.31
C LYS A 57 -11.90 25.06 -20.26
N ARG A 58 -12.73 26.03 -19.85
CA ARG A 58 -12.40 27.13 -18.91
C ARG A 58 -11.66 26.73 -17.60
N TYR A 59 -11.72 25.46 -17.18
CA TYR A 59 -11.01 24.95 -16.01
C TYR A 59 -10.03 23.84 -16.40
N LEU A 60 -8.74 24.12 -16.24
CA LEU A 60 -7.63 23.20 -16.49
C LEU A 60 -7.61 22.12 -15.40
N LYS A 61 -8.46 21.11 -15.56
CA LYS A 61 -8.48 19.95 -14.66
C LYS A 61 -7.52 18.87 -15.17
N PRO A 62 -6.40 18.61 -14.46
CA PRO A 62 -5.52 17.50 -14.80
C PRO A 62 -6.14 16.15 -14.44
N VAL A 63 -5.89 15.15 -15.29
CA VAL A 63 -6.29 13.76 -15.06
C VAL A 63 -5.18 12.80 -15.51
N PHE A 64 -4.91 11.75 -14.74
CA PHE A 64 -4.17 10.59 -15.23
C PHE A 64 -5.14 9.63 -15.92
N SER A 65 -4.96 9.44 -17.21
CA SER A 65 -5.79 8.57 -18.05
C SER A 65 -5.11 7.24 -18.31
N SER A 66 -4.21 7.19 -19.30
CA SER A 66 -3.47 5.97 -19.66
C SER A 66 -2.48 5.59 -18.56
N GLY A 67 -2.33 4.29 -18.29
CA GLY A 67 -1.42 3.74 -17.27
C GLY A 67 -2.02 3.71 -15.86
N TRP A 68 -3.01 4.57 -15.59
CA TRP A 68 -3.65 4.62 -14.29
C TRP A 68 -4.52 3.38 -14.00
N PRO A 69 -5.45 2.95 -14.89
CA PRO A 69 -6.20 1.71 -14.68
C PRO A 69 -5.30 0.49 -14.43
N GLU A 70 -4.19 0.38 -15.17
CA GLU A 70 -3.21 -0.69 -15.01
C GLU A 70 -2.54 -0.65 -13.64
N PHE A 71 -2.22 0.55 -13.14
CA PHE A 71 -1.73 0.76 -11.78
C PHE A 71 -2.78 0.38 -10.73
N THR A 72 -4.04 0.79 -10.91
CA THR A 72 -5.12 0.45 -9.97
C THR A 72 -5.34 -1.05 -9.86
N PHE A 73 -5.30 -1.76 -10.99
CA PHE A 73 -5.47 -3.20 -11.07
C PHE A 73 -4.29 -3.92 -10.42
N SER A 74 -3.06 -3.56 -10.82
CA SER A 74 -1.84 -4.20 -10.32
C SER A 74 -1.64 -4.00 -8.81
N ASN A 75 -2.04 -2.86 -8.27
CA ASN A 75 -1.96 -2.57 -6.84
C ASN A 75 -3.24 -2.92 -6.06
N SER A 76 -4.24 -3.52 -6.73
CA SER A 76 -5.54 -3.88 -6.15
C SER A 76 -6.16 -2.74 -5.33
N LEU A 77 -6.17 -1.53 -5.90
CA LEU A 77 -6.68 -0.34 -5.21
C LEU A 77 -8.19 -0.44 -5.01
N ARG A 78 -8.66 0.05 -3.87
CA ARG A 78 -10.07 0.05 -3.48
C ARG A 78 -10.60 1.47 -3.28
N ILE A 79 -11.92 1.59 -3.37
CA ILE A 79 -12.60 2.85 -3.06
C ILE A 79 -12.30 3.20 -1.61
N GLY A 80 -11.88 4.43 -1.39
CA GLY A 80 -11.54 4.92 -0.06
C GLY A 80 -10.07 4.75 0.32
N ASP A 81 -9.26 4.05 -0.46
CA ASP A 81 -7.80 4.08 -0.33
C ASP A 81 -7.29 5.51 -0.54
N LYS A 82 -6.15 5.83 0.07
CA LYS A 82 -5.46 7.11 -0.12
C LYS A 82 -4.27 6.91 -1.03
N VAL A 83 -4.09 7.85 -1.95
CA VAL A 83 -2.91 7.93 -2.80
C VAL A 83 -2.22 9.26 -2.53
N SER A 84 -0.93 9.19 -2.26
CA SER A 84 -0.05 10.34 -2.04
C SER A 84 0.94 10.42 -3.17
N PHE A 85 1.00 11.57 -3.83
CA PHE A 85 1.90 11.82 -4.94
C PHE A 85 2.97 12.82 -4.47
N ARG A 86 4.23 12.51 -4.74
CA ARG A 86 5.40 13.19 -4.16
C ARG A 86 6.40 13.54 -5.25
N LEU A 87 7.21 14.55 -4.96
CA LEU A 87 8.40 14.90 -5.72
C LEU A 87 9.63 14.61 -4.86
N GLU A 88 10.55 13.84 -5.41
CA GLU A 88 11.81 13.43 -4.79
C GLU A 88 12.97 14.03 -5.58
N GLN A 89 14.12 14.24 -4.91
CA GLN A 89 15.32 14.72 -5.61
C GLN A 89 15.93 13.55 -6.39
N GLY A 90 15.92 13.68 -7.72
CA GLY A 90 16.49 12.68 -8.62
C GLY A 90 17.98 12.88 -8.81
N HIS A 91 18.77 11.81 -8.75
CA HIS A 91 20.21 11.85 -8.99
C HIS A 91 20.58 12.30 -10.43
N VAL A 92 19.71 12.05 -11.42
CA VAL A 92 20.03 12.24 -12.86
C VAL A 92 19.26 13.38 -13.51
N THR A 93 18.01 13.61 -13.12
CA THR A 93 17.11 14.61 -13.76
C THR A 93 16.72 15.75 -12.82
N GLY A 94 17.33 15.81 -11.63
CA GLY A 94 17.06 16.81 -10.59
C GLY A 94 15.80 16.55 -9.77
N VAL A 95 14.73 16.03 -10.40
CA VAL A 95 13.45 15.73 -9.72
C VAL A 95 12.76 14.48 -10.30
N GLU A 96 12.31 13.60 -9.42
CA GLU A 96 11.56 12.38 -9.75
C GLU A 96 10.19 12.38 -9.08
N TYR A 97 9.19 11.80 -9.75
CA TYR A 97 7.85 11.65 -9.17
C TYR A 97 7.73 10.31 -8.43
N GLY A 98 7.19 10.37 -7.22
CA GLY A 98 6.88 9.23 -6.37
C GLY A 98 5.37 9.06 -6.19
N ILE A 99 4.89 7.82 -6.13
CA ILE A 99 3.51 7.50 -5.77
C ILE A 99 3.46 6.48 -4.63
N GLU A 100 2.61 6.76 -3.65
CA GLU A 100 2.38 5.90 -2.51
C GLU A 100 0.90 5.62 -2.32
N VAL A 101 0.60 4.40 -1.90
CA VAL A 101 -0.75 3.94 -1.60
C VAL A 101 -0.85 3.66 -0.11
N GLN A 102 -1.88 4.21 0.52
CA GLN A 102 -2.21 4.02 1.92
C GLN A 102 -3.61 3.42 2.03
N ARG A 103 -3.73 2.35 2.81
CA ARG A 103 -5.00 1.69 3.13
C ARG A 103 -5.40 1.99 4.56
N LYS A 104 -6.71 2.09 4.78
CA LYS A 104 -7.28 2.25 6.11
C LYS A 104 -7.37 0.88 6.78
N ILE A 105 -6.73 0.72 7.93
CA ILE A 105 -6.80 -0.47 8.78
C ILE A 105 -7.47 -0.05 10.09
N ARG A 106 -8.41 -0.85 10.58
CA ARG A 106 -9.01 -0.65 11.90
C ARG A 106 -8.32 -1.59 12.89
N LEU A 107 -7.58 -1.03 13.84
CA LEU A 107 -6.87 -1.77 14.88
C LEU A 107 -7.40 -1.32 16.24
N LEU A 108 -7.90 -2.27 17.04
CA LEU A 108 -8.38 -2.01 18.41
C LEU A 108 -9.38 -0.84 18.48
N GLY A 109 -10.30 -0.77 17.51
CA GLY A 109 -11.30 0.31 17.40
C GLY A 109 -10.79 1.63 16.83
N LYS A 110 -9.47 1.82 16.65
CA LYS A 110 -8.86 3.03 16.07
C LYS A 110 -8.51 2.83 14.59
N ASP A 111 -8.65 3.91 13.81
CA ASP A 111 -8.34 3.92 12.38
C ASP A 111 -6.88 4.34 12.16
N VAL A 112 -6.09 3.44 11.56
CA VAL A 112 -4.68 3.65 11.20
C VAL A 112 -4.53 3.61 9.69
N TRP A 113 -3.72 4.50 9.12
CA TRP A 113 -3.38 4.48 7.70
C TRP A 113 -2.01 3.85 7.53
N ALA A 114 -1.96 2.75 6.79
CA ALA A 114 -0.76 1.96 6.56
C ALA A 114 -0.51 1.84 5.06
N ASP A 115 0.75 1.93 4.64
CA ASP A 115 1.14 1.65 3.26
C ASP A 115 1.03 0.15 2.94
N GLY A 116 0.77 -0.19 1.68
CA GLY A 116 0.39 -1.55 1.24
C GLY A 116 1.35 -2.70 1.62
N PHE A 117 2.57 -2.39 2.12
CA PHE A 117 3.57 -3.37 2.56
C PHE A 117 3.83 -3.37 4.08
N SER A 118 3.34 -2.39 4.85
CA SER A 118 3.59 -2.36 6.31
C SER A 118 2.84 -3.44 7.07
N GLY A 119 1.95 -4.20 6.44
CA GLY A 119 1.44 -5.44 7.02
C GLY A 119 2.58 -6.35 7.51
N ILE A 120 3.54 -6.70 6.64
CA ILE A 120 4.66 -7.60 6.97
C ILE A 120 5.64 -6.98 7.98
N LEU A 121 5.88 -5.67 7.93
CA LEU A 121 6.76 -5.02 8.89
C LEU A 121 6.10 -4.92 10.27
N ILE A 122 4.78 -4.69 10.33
CA ILE A 122 3.99 -4.80 11.57
C ILE A 122 4.05 -6.23 12.10
N TRP A 123 4.00 -7.25 11.24
CA TRP A 123 4.21 -8.65 11.63
C TRP A 123 5.58 -8.88 12.26
N ILE A 124 6.66 -8.45 11.61
CA ILE A 124 8.03 -8.62 12.10
C ILE A 124 8.21 -7.87 13.42
N TRP A 125 7.71 -6.63 13.52
CA TRP A 125 7.74 -5.86 14.76
C TRP A 125 6.91 -6.50 15.87
N MET A 126 5.71 -7.00 15.56
CA MET A 126 4.85 -7.66 16.55
C MET A 126 5.44 -8.99 17.00
N PHE A 127 6.11 -9.74 16.13
CA PHE A 127 6.83 -10.96 16.47
C PHE A 127 8.07 -10.69 17.33
N PHE A 128 8.85 -9.66 17.00
CA PHE A 128 9.98 -9.20 17.81
C PHE A 128 9.53 -8.63 19.16
N PHE A 129 8.42 -7.89 19.19
CA PHE A 129 7.88 -7.35 20.42
C PHE A 129 7.33 -8.46 21.32
N LEU A 130 6.62 -9.44 20.76
CA LEU A 130 6.21 -10.64 21.52
C LEU A 130 7.42 -11.41 22.05
N SER A 131 8.46 -11.65 21.23
CA SER A 131 9.63 -12.42 21.67
C SER A 131 10.40 -11.71 22.80
N VAL A 132 10.61 -10.41 22.69
CA VAL A 132 11.27 -9.60 23.73
C VAL A 132 10.43 -9.54 25.01
N PHE A 133 9.10 -9.39 24.89
CA PHE A 133 8.21 -9.34 26.06
C PHE A 133 8.10 -10.71 26.76
N THR A 134 8.12 -11.81 26.01
CA THR A 134 8.19 -13.18 26.57
C THR A 134 9.53 -13.48 27.25
N GLY A 135 10.63 -12.91 26.75
CA GLY A 135 11.96 -13.07 27.32
C GLY A 135 12.19 -12.28 28.61
N LEU A 136 11.50 -11.15 28.79
CA LEU A 136 11.69 -10.28 29.97
C LEU A 136 10.93 -10.72 31.21
N LEU A 137 9.81 -11.46 31.08
CA LEU A 137 8.91 -11.78 32.20
C LEU A 137 9.03 -13.20 32.76
N GLY A 138 9.89 -14.06 32.19
CA GLY A 138 10.30 -15.34 32.81
C GLY A 138 9.16 -16.29 33.23
N ARG A 139 7.94 -16.11 32.71
CA ARG A 139 6.77 -16.93 33.03
C ARG A 139 5.93 -17.21 31.79
N VAL A 140 5.49 -18.46 31.71
CA VAL A 140 4.57 -19.03 30.71
C VAL A 140 3.44 -18.04 30.43
N CYS A 141 3.38 -17.54 29.19
CA CYS A 141 2.37 -16.59 28.79
C CYS A 141 1.10 -17.34 28.39
N TYR A 142 0.00 -17.02 29.06
CA TYR A 142 -1.36 -17.28 28.56
C TYR A 142 -1.53 -16.47 27.27
N VAL A 143 -1.63 -17.16 26.13
CA VAL A 143 -1.94 -16.53 24.84
C VAL A 143 -3.46 -16.31 24.82
N PRO A 144 -3.95 -15.05 24.81
CA PRO A 144 -5.38 -14.81 24.76
C PRO A 144 -5.96 -15.40 23.47
N GLU A 145 -7.13 -16.04 23.54
CA GLU A 145 -7.88 -16.59 22.39
C GLU A 145 -8.01 -15.57 21.22
N ASP A 146 -8.02 -14.28 21.55
CA ASP A 146 -8.06 -13.18 20.58
C ASP A 146 -6.82 -13.10 19.65
N PHE A 147 -5.69 -13.68 20.07
CA PHE A 147 -4.46 -13.75 19.27
C PHE A 147 -4.60 -14.77 18.12
N PHE A 148 -5.31 -15.87 18.35
CA PHE A 148 -5.64 -16.85 17.30
C PHE A 148 -6.65 -16.28 16.30
N LEU A 149 -7.59 -15.44 16.76
CA LEU A 149 -8.46 -14.68 15.87
C LEU A 149 -7.66 -13.72 14.99
N LEU A 150 -6.67 -13.02 15.53
CA LEU A 150 -5.72 -12.20 14.77
C LEU A 150 -4.93 -13.01 13.72
N LEU A 151 -4.43 -14.19 14.08
CA LEU A 151 -3.78 -15.09 13.13
C LEU A 151 -4.73 -15.59 12.03
N SER A 152 -5.97 -15.93 12.38
CA SER A 152 -6.98 -16.43 11.43
C SER A 152 -7.48 -15.37 10.45
N ILE A 153 -7.67 -14.13 10.92
CA ILE A 153 -8.08 -13.00 10.08
C ILE A 153 -7.00 -12.66 9.06
N ILE A 154 -5.73 -12.88 9.41
CA ILE A 154 -4.62 -12.55 8.53
C ILE A 154 -4.24 -13.73 7.61
N SER A 155 -4.41 -14.98 8.03
CA SER A 155 -4.30 -16.13 7.12
C SER A 155 -5.41 -16.14 6.06
N SER A 156 -6.55 -15.51 6.35
CA SER A 156 -7.68 -15.34 5.43
C SER A 156 -7.50 -14.20 4.42
N ASN A 157 -6.41 -13.42 4.48
CA ASN A 157 -6.13 -12.39 3.47
C ASN A 157 -5.64 -13.04 2.16
N PRO A 158 -6.32 -12.85 1.02
CA PRO A 158 -6.00 -13.50 -0.26
C PRO A 158 -4.68 -13.00 -0.90
N PHE A 159 -3.89 -12.19 -0.19
CA PHE A 159 -2.58 -11.71 -0.65
C PHE A 159 -1.43 -12.69 -0.35
N CYS A 160 -1.63 -13.69 0.51
CA CYS A 160 -0.57 -14.65 0.87
C CYS A 160 -0.46 -15.88 -0.06
N SER A 161 -1.28 -15.98 -1.12
CA SER A 161 -1.34 -17.19 -1.95
C SER A 161 -0.24 -17.33 -3.01
N ASN A 162 0.64 -16.34 -3.19
CA ASN A 162 1.63 -16.35 -4.29
C ASN A 162 3.09 -16.16 -3.85
N LEU A 163 3.41 -16.36 -2.57
CA LEU A 163 4.81 -16.44 -2.11
C LEU A 163 5.22 -17.92 -2.01
N PRO A 164 6.32 -18.37 -2.64
CA PRO A 164 6.79 -19.76 -2.60
C PRO A 164 7.36 -20.18 -1.24
N PHE A 165 7.09 -19.40 -0.18
CA PHE A 165 7.63 -19.59 1.16
C PHE A 165 6.60 -20.17 2.15
N THR A 166 5.39 -20.50 1.66
CA THR A 166 4.25 -20.85 2.51
C THR A 166 4.17 -22.32 2.88
N GLU A 167 4.73 -23.25 2.11
CA GLU A 167 4.60 -24.69 2.42
C GLU A 167 5.44 -25.12 3.63
N ALA A 168 6.72 -24.69 3.70
CA ALA A 168 7.61 -25.07 4.79
C ALA A 168 7.22 -24.42 6.14
N ALA A 169 6.74 -23.17 6.11
CA ALA A 169 6.25 -22.48 7.30
C ALA A 169 4.88 -23.02 7.75
N SER A 170 4.00 -23.36 6.81
CA SER A 170 2.71 -23.99 7.10
C SER A 170 2.87 -25.42 7.63
N GLN A 171 3.85 -26.19 7.17
CA GLN A 171 4.13 -27.52 7.69
C GLN A 171 4.66 -27.44 9.13
N ARG A 172 5.61 -26.55 9.41
CA ARG A 172 6.11 -26.33 10.78
C ARG A 172 5.03 -25.84 11.75
N LEU A 173 4.09 -25.02 11.29
CA LEU A 173 2.93 -24.61 12.08
C LEU A 173 1.97 -25.80 12.33
N ARG A 174 1.75 -26.67 11.34
CA ARG A 174 0.98 -27.91 11.53
C ARG A 174 1.65 -28.87 12.51
N ASP A 175 2.97 -29.01 12.42
CA ASP A 175 3.74 -29.87 13.31
C ASP A 175 3.72 -29.32 14.76
N HIS A 176 3.82 -28.01 14.94
CA HIS A 176 3.69 -27.38 16.26
C HIS A 176 2.28 -27.48 16.85
N ILE A 177 1.23 -27.38 16.04
CA ILE A 177 -0.17 -27.54 16.49
C ILE A 177 -0.45 -29.01 16.86
N SER A 178 0.07 -29.97 16.09
CA SER A 178 -0.06 -31.41 16.38
C SER A 178 0.67 -31.83 17.66
N LEU A 179 1.81 -31.21 17.97
CA LEU A 179 2.53 -31.46 19.22
C LEU A 179 1.78 -30.91 20.45
N PHE A 180 1.03 -29.82 20.29
CA PHE A 180 0.20 -29.26 21.35
C PHE A 180 -1.04 -30.11 21.65
N SER A 181 -1.63 -30.78 20.66
CA SER A 181 -2.78 -31.69 20.87
C SER A 181 -2.43 -33.03 21.53
N LEU A 182 -1.13 -33.38 21.63
CA LEU A 182 -0.65 -34.60 22.30
C LEU A 182 -0.22 -34.35 23.77
N LEU A 183 -0.25 -33.10 24.22
CA LEU A 183 0.16 -32.65 25.56
C LEU A 183 -1.01 -32.15 26.43
N ILE A 184 -2.25 -32.41 25.98
CA ILE A 184 -3.50 -32.32 26.77
C ILE A 184 -4.06 -33.72 26.87
#